data_AF-A0AAU0MPJ8-F1
#
_entry.id   AF-A0AAU0MPJ8-F1
#
_cell.length_a   1.000
_cell.length_b   1.000
_cell.length_c   1.000
_cell.angle_alpha   90.00
_cell.angle_beta   90.00
_cell.angle_gamma   90.00
#
_symmetry.space_group_name_H-M   'P 1'
#
loop_
_entity.id
_entity.type
_entity.pdbx_description
1 polymer ?
#
loop_
_entity_poly.entity_id
_entity_poly.type
_entity_poly.pdbx_seq_one_letter_code
_entity_poly.pdbx_strand_id
1 'polypeptide(L)'
;MGGFIEPNIHPVLVHFAYALTVSSALAYLACRLLPAGGWRDSLKPAADWMLAIAAVAVIATIAAGFYAYYTVAHDAPSHEAMTTHRNWAVPSGLLVLALGSWRWFSREKAPGGLFAATMAAAAFLLSVTAWWGGTIVYKYGLGVQSLPASTGNGHDHDHGGDDEAVQEKDSHLHAADRDEPDPSEADLLVPAGHDNSDGHHDSNMPDDEQAIRQIMSDIQTGWETGNGAPFREHFLDWDGARYFESGGENTGLDDLVLNHVEPEKDAIPDLTLGMSNLQVHIEGDKFAWAVSDTTVGGTLSRSGETLDRTGKQTWIFRKVDGVWKVAHTHSSTRARRR
;
A
#
# COMPACT_ATOMS: atom_id res chain seq x y z
N MET A 1 -11.05 -17.35 -9.25
CA MET A 1 -12.08 -17.46 -8.19
C MET A 1 -11.76 -16.40 -7.16
N GLY A 2 -12.63 -15.40 -7.01
CA GLY A 2 -12.41 -14.28 -6.10
C GLY A 2 -12.19 -14.75 -4.67
N GLY A 3 -11.13 -14.24 -4.03
CA GLY A 3 -10.90 -14.45 -2.61
C GLY A 3 -12.11 -13.93 -1.85
N PHE A 4 -12.71 -14.75 -0.99
CA PHE A 4 -14.00 -14.47 -0.36
C PHE A 4 -13.90 -13.34 0.71
N ILE A 5 -13.58 -12.10 0.28
CA ILE A 5 -13.86 -10.76 0.87
C ILE A 5 -12.64 -9.78 0.89
N GLU A 6 -11.45 -10.16 0.38
CA GLU A 6 -10.17 -9.38 0.28
C GLU A 6 -9.30 -9.27 1.56
N PRO A 7 -7.96 -9.35 1.42
CA PRO A 7 -7.22 -10.50 0.87
C PRO A 7 -7.34 -11.77 1.75
N ASN A 8 -8.04 -11.71 2.89
CA ASN A 8 -8.09 -12.80 3.87
C ASN A 8 -9.25 -12.63 4.89
N ILE A 9 -9.76 -13.73 5.47
CA ILE A 9 -10.90 -13.74 6.42
C ILE A 9 -10.53 -13.37 7.88
N HIS A 10 -9.24 -13.27 8.21
CA HIS A 10 -8.75 -12.98 9.56
C HIS A 10 -9.32 -11.69 10.15
N PRO A 11 -9.38 -10.54 9.44
CA PRO A 11 -10.03 -9.33 9.95
C PRO A 11 -11.50 -9.55 10.37
N VAL A 12 -12.23 -10.46 9.74
CA VAL A 12 -13.60 -10.78 10.16
C VAL A 12 -13.58 -11.57 11.47
N LEU A 13 -12.73 -12.61 11.55
CA LEU A 13 -12.68 -13.52 12.69
C LEU A 13 -12.16 -12.85 13.97
N VAL A 14 -11.23 -11.90 13.88
CA VAL A 14 -10.69 -11.18 15.04
C VAL A 14 -11.78 -10.43 15.83
N HIS A 15 -12.85 -9.96 15.17
CA HIS A 15 -13.95 -9.27 15.85
C HIS A 15 -14.65 -10.20 16.84
N PHE A 16 -14.91 -11.45 16.43
CA PHE A 16 -15.55 -12.44 17.29
C PHE A 16 -14.62 -12.87 18.43
N ALA A 17 -13.35 -13.13 18.12
CA ALA A 17 -12.36 -13.49 19.14
C ALA A 17 -12.23 -12.39 20.21
N TYR A 18 -12.09 -11.13 19.79
CA TYR A 18 -11.94 -10.01 20.70
C TYR A 18 -13.22 -9.70 21.49
N ALA A 19 -14.34 -9.49 20.80
CA ALA A 19 -15.59 -9.06 21.42
C ALA A 19 -16.12 -10.09 22.42
N LEU A 20 -16.07 -11.39 22.09
CA LEU A 20 -16.56 -12.44 22.98
C LEU A 20 -15.65 -12.62 24.19
N THR A 21 -14.32 -12.56 24.04
CA THR A 21 -13.41 -12.67 25.18
C THR A 21 -13.55 -11.48 26.14
N VAL A 22 -13.57 -10.25 25.61
CA VAL A 22 -13.71 -9.04 26.45
C VAL A 22 -15.08 -9.03 27.14
N SER A 23 -16.16 -9.33 26.42
CA SER A 23 -17.51 -9.40 26.99
C SER A 23 -17.60 -10.48 28.08
N SER A 24 -16.96 -11.63 27.86
CA SER A 24 -16.88 -12.69 28.88
C SER A 24 -16.10 -12.23 30.13
N ALA A 25 -14.96 -11.56 29.97
CA ALA A 25 -14.19 -11.03 31.09
C ALA A 25 -15.00 -10.00 31.90
N LEU A 26 -15.69 -9.08 31.23
CA LEU A 26 -16.58 -8.10 31.87
C LEU A 26 -17.74 -8.78 32.59
N ALA A 27 -18.34 -9.81 31.99
CA ALA A 27 -19.42 -10.57 32.62
C ALA A 27 -18.95 -11.33 33.87
N TYR A 28 -17.75 -11.91 33.85
CA TYR A 28 -17.16 -12.54 35.05
C TYR A 28 -16.83 -11.52 36.14
N LEU A 29 -16.35 -10.34 35.79
CA LEU A 29 -16.11 -9.25 36.73
C LEU A 29 -17.43 -8.77 37.35
N ALA A 30 -18.47 -8.55 36.53
CA ALA A 30 -19.80 -8.18 36.99
C ALA A 30 -20.40 -9.26 37.91
N CYS A 31 -20.25 -10.55 37.59
CA CYS A 31 -20.67 -11.65 38.45
C CYS A 31 -19.96 -11.67 39.82
N ARG A 32 -18.84 -10.96 39.96
CA ARG A 32 -18.10 -10.81 41.23
C ARG A 32 -18.54 -9.60 42.04
N LEU A 33 -18.94 -8.53 41.36
CA LEU A 33 -19.35 -7.26 41.97
C LEU A 33 -20.84 -7.21 42.31
N LEU A 34 -21.67 -7.93 41.54
CA LEU A 34 -23.12 -7.94 41.72
C LEU A 34 -23.55 -8.92 42.83
N PRO A 35 -24.57 -8.55 43.64
CA PRO A 35 -25.15 -9.46 44.62
C PRO A 35 -25.77 -10.69 43.95
N ALA A 36 -25.88 -11.78 44.70
CA ALA A 36 -26.59 -12.98 44.24
C ALA A 36 -28.07 -12.66 43.92
N GLY A 37 -28.59 -13.18 42.83
CA GLY A 37 -29.94 -12.90 42.32
C GLY A 37 -30.06 -13.11 40.81
N GLY A 38 -31.28 -12.94 40.28
CA GLY A 38 -31.64 -13.42 38.93
C GLY A 38 -30.74 -12.94 37.78
N TRP A 39 -30.28 -11.68 37.80
CA TRP A 39 -29.40 -11.15 36.76
C TRP A 39 -28.03 -11.83 36.76
N ARG A 40 -27.46 -12.08 37.95
CA ARG A 40 -26.18 -12.79 38.10
C ARG A 40 -26.30 -14.25 37.66
N ASP A 41 -27.42 -14.89 38.00
CA ASP A 41 -27.67 -16.29 37.68
C ASP A 41 -27.82 -16.54 36.18
N SER A 42 -28.32 -15.54 35.44
CA SER A 42 -28.36 -15.56 33.97
C SER A 42 -27.05 -15.11 33.31
N LEU A 43 -26.30 -14.21 33.95
CA LEU A 43 -25.05 -13.66 33.40
C LEU A 43 -23.90 -14.68 33.43
N LYS A 44 -23.82 -15.52 34.47
CA LYS A 44 -22.77 -16.56 34.55
C LYS A 44 -22.80 -17.55 33.37
N PRO A 45 -23.93 -18.23 33.06
CA PRO A 45 -23.96 -19.14 31.91
C PRO A 45 -23.74 -18.41 30.58
N ALA A 46 -24.16 -17.15 30.46
CA ALA A 46 -23.82 -16.32 29.30
C ALA A 46 -22.29 -16.11 29.19
N ALA A 47 -21.61 -15.80 30.29
CA ALA A 47 -20.15 -15.66 30.33
C ALA A 47 -19.41 -16.96 29.96
N ASP A 48 -19.94 -18.09 30.42
CA ASP A 48 -19.43 -19.43 30.11
C ASP A 48 -19.50 -19.71 28.60
N TRP A 49 -20.66 -19.45 27.97
CA TRP A 49 -20.86 -19.65 26.54
C TRP A 49 -20.09 -18.65 25.69
N MET A 50 -20.03 -17.37 26.07
CA MET A 50 -19.20 -16.38 25.38
C MET A 50 -17.75 -16.83 25.33
N LEU A 51 -17.18 -17.33 26.44
CA LEU A 51 -15.81 -17.81 26.48
C LEU A 51 -15.61 -19.07 25.62
N ALA A 52 -16.58 -20.00 25.65
CA ALA A 52 -16.51 -21.22 24.84
C ALA A 52 -16.51 -20.90 23.33
N ILE A 53 -17.39 -20.00 22.89
CA ILE A 53 -17.45 -19.55 21.49
C ILE A 53 -16.22 -18.71 21.14
N ALA A 54 -15.74 -17.87 22.07
CA ALA A 54 -14.49 -17.14 21.89
C ALA A 54 -13.30 -18.07 21.65
N ALA A 55 -13.21 -19.19 22.37
CA ALA A 55 -12.15 -20.17 22.17
C ALA A 55 -12.17 -20.76 20.75
N VAL A 56 -13.36 -21.07 20.22
CA VAL A 56 -13.51 -21.52 18.82
C VAL A 56 -13.12 -20.41 17.84
N ALA A 57 -13.57 -19.18 18.07
CA ALA A 57 -13.22 -18.03 17.25
C ALA A 57 -11.71 -17.75 17.26
N VAL A 58 -11.03 -17.88 18.41
CA VAL A 58 -9.58 -17.73 18.54
C VAL A 58 -8.83 -18.77 17.72
N ILE A 59 -9.25 -20.04 17.72
CA ILE A 59 -8.65 -21.08 16.87
C ILE A 59 -8.75 -20.69 15.40
N ALA A 60 -9.96 -20.33 14.94
CA ALA A 60 -10.19 -19.91 13.56
C ALA A 60 -9.38 -18.65 13.21
N THR A 61 -9.30 -17.69 14.13
CA THR A 61 -8.55 -16.44 13.98
C THR A 61 -7.06 -16.69 13.83
N ILE A 62 -6.46 -17.55 14.67
CA ILE A 62 -5.04 -17.90 14.59
C ILE A 62 -4.75 -18.62 13.27
N ALA A 63 -5.57 -19.58 12.88
CA ALA A 63 -5.41 -20.30 11.61
C ALA A 63 -5.47 -19.35 10.41
N ALA A 64 -6.49 -18.49 10.34
CA ALA A 64 -6.61 -17.47 9.30
C ALA A 64 -5.47 -16.44 9.36
N GLY A 65 -4.98 -16.11 10.56
CA GLY A 65 -3.86 -15.18 10.76
C GLY A 65 -2.56 -15.73 10.19
N PHE A 66 -2.24 -17.00 10.44
CA PHE A 66 -1.10 -17.66 9.82
C PHE A 66 -1.24 -17.77 8.30
N TYR A 67 -2.45 -18.07 7.81
CA TYR A 67 -2.69 -18.04 6.37
C TYR A 67 -2.38 -16.65 5.78
N ALA A 68 -2.87 -15.56 6.40
CA ALA A 68 -2.52 -14.20 5.98
C ALA A 68 -1.01 -13.94 6.04
N TYR A 69 -0.36 -14.35 7.13
CA TYR A 69 1.06 -14.11 7.37
C TYR A 69 1.94 -14.64 6.24
N TYR A 70 1.57 -15.77 5.63
CA TYR A 70 2.33 -16.41 4.56
C TYR A 70 1.86 -16.07 3.13
N THR A 71 0.72 -15.41 2.95
CA THR A 71 0.10 -15.25 1.61
C THR A 71 -0.20 -13.81 1.21
N VAL A 72 -0.38 -12.90 2.17
CA VAL A 72 -0.59 -11.47 1.86
C VAL A 72 0.73 -10.87 1.42
N ALA A 73 0.76 -10.15 0.29
CA ALA A 73 1.95 -9.42 -0.15
C ALA A 73 2.21 -8.22 0.75
N HIS A 74 3.46 -7.99 1.12
CA HIS A 74 3.87 -6.91 2.02
C HIS A 74 5.38 -6.64 1.92
N ASP A 75 5.81 -5.44 2.31
CA ASP A 75 7.22 -5.02 2.36
C ASP A 75 7.91 -5.42 3.67
N ALA A 76 9.21 -5.14 3.80
CA ALA A 76 9.98 -5.50 4.99
C ALA A 76 9.48 -4.81 6.29
N PRO A 77 9.20 -3.49 6.31
CA PRO A 77 8.61 -2.85 7.49
C PRO A 77 7.27 -3.46 7.92
N SER A 78 6.42 -3.80 6.95
CA SER A 78 5.15 -4.46 7.20
C SER A 78 5.34 -5.89 7.72
N HIS A 79 6.34 -6.62 7.22
CA HIS A 79 6.69 -7.96 7.71
C HIS A 79 7.06 -7.94 9.19
N GLU A 80 7.84 -6.94 9.61
CA GLU A 80 8.22 -6.75 11.01
C GLU A 80 7.01 -6.43 11.89
N ALA A 81 6.13 -5.54 11.44
CA ALA A 81 4.89 -5.22 12.12
C ALA A 81 3.97 -6.46 12.28
N MET A 82 3.82 -7.25 11.22
CA MET A 82 3.09 -8.53 11.23
C MET A 82 3.70 -9.52 12.22
N THR A 83 5.03 -9.61 12.26
CA THR A 83 5.76 -10.48 13.19
C THR A 83 5.54 -10.05 14.64
N THR A 84 5.53 -8.74 14.90
CA THR A 84 5.23 -8.19 16.23
C THR A 84 3.81 -8.54 16.65
N HIS A 85 2.81 -8.30 15.80
CA HIS A 85 1.42 -8.68 16.08
C HIS A 85 1.27 -10.18 16.35
N ARG A 86 1.87 -11.05 15.52
CA ARG A 86 1.85 -12.51 15.70
C ARG A 86 2.42 -12.92 17.05
N ASN A 87 3.54 -12.33 17.45
CA ASN A 87 4.22 -12.64 18.71
C ASN A 87 3.37 -12.24 19.93
N TRP A 88 2.47 -11.26 19.81
CA TRP A 88 1.44 -10.97 20.82
C TRP A 88 0.21 -11.88 20.69
N ALA A 89 -0.23 -12.15 19.46
CA ALA A 89 -1.47 -12.88 19.16
C ALA A 89 -1.41 -14.35 19.59
N VAL A 90 -0.31 -15.05 19.32
CA VAL A 90 -0.22 -16.50 19.63
C VAL A 90 -0.25 -16.74 21.14
N PRO A 91 0.59 -16.10 21.99
CA PRO A 91 0.54 -16.32 23.43
C PRO A 91 -0.78 -15.87 24.06
N SER A 92 -1.33 -14.71 23.66
CA SER A 92 -2.60 -14.21 24.19
C SER A 92 -3.77 -15.12 23.79
N GLY A 93 -3.79 -15.61 22.55
CA GLY A 93 -4.78 -16.58 22.09
C GLY A 93 -4.68 -17.91 22.85
N LEU A 94 -3.48 -18.46 23.03
CA LEU A 94 -3.26 -19.69 23.80
C LEU A 94 -3.74 -19.55 25.26
N LEU A 95 -3.54 -18.38 25.88
CA LEU A 95 -4.05 -18.10 27.22
C LEU A 95 -5.59 -18.16 27.24
N VAL A 96 -6.27 -17.59 26.24
CA VAL A 96 -7.74 -17.66 26.13
C VAL A 96 -8.21 -19.11 25.93
N LEU A 97 -7.51 -19.91 25.12
CA LEU A 97 -7.83 -21.33 24.94
C LEU A 97 -7.66 -22.13 26.24
N ALA A 98 -6.60 -21.85 27.00
CA ALA A 98 -6.38 -22.46 28.31
C ALA A 98 -7.48 -22.06 29.31
N LEU A 99 -7.86 -20.78 29.35
CA LEU A 99 -8.96 -20.28 30.19
C LEU A 99 -10.31 -20.85 29.79
N GLY A 100 -10.60 -20.95 28.49
CA GLY A 100 -11.82 -21.56 27.98
C GLY A 100 -11.92 -23.03 28.35
N SER A 101 -10.81 -23.77 28.19
CA SER A 101 -10.72 -25.17 28.61
C SER A 101 -10.90 -25.32 30.12
N TRP A 102 -10.13 -24.57 30.92
CA TRP A 102 -10.25 -24.56 32.38
C TRP A 102 -11.68 -24.27 32.82
N ARG A 103 -12.31 -23.24 32.24
CA ARG A 103 -13.67 -22.87 32.57
C ARG A 103 -14.67 -23.95 32.18
N TRP A 104 -14.57 -24.53 31.00
CA TRP A 104 -15.50 -25.53 30.49
C TRP A 104 -15.56 -26.78 31.39
N PHE A 105 -14.41 -27.26 31.85
CA PHE A 105 -14.32 -28.39 32.78
C PHE A 105 -14.64 -28.02 34.23
N SER A 106 -14.54 -26.74 34.59
CA SER A 106 -14.86 -26.25 35.94
C SER A 106 -16.22 -25.54 36.01
N ARG A 107 -17.07 -25.66 34.99
CA ARG A 107 -18.21 -24.75 34.79
C ARG A 107 -19.29 -24.82 35.87
N GLU A 108 -19.42 -26.01 36.48
CA GLU A 108 -20.33 -26.30 37.59
C GLU A 108 -19.97 -25.52 38.86
N LYS A 109 -18.67 -25.20 39.02
CA LYS A 109 -18.18 -24.40 40.14
C LYS A 109 -18.28 -22.91 39.81
N ALA A 110 -18.50 -22.10 40.85
CA ALA A 110 -18.43 -20.65 40.73
C ALA A 110 -17.01 -20.21 40.33
N PRO A 111 -16.86 -19.22 39.43
CA PRO A 111 -15.54 -18.72 39.02
C PRO A 111 -14.82 -18.07 40.21
N GLY A 112 -13.62 -18.55 40.51
CA GLY A 112 -12.78 -18.03 41.59
C GLY A 112 -12.16 -16.66 41.26
N GLY A 113 -11.60 -15.99 42.28
CA GLY A 113 -10.94 -14.69 42.09
C GLY A 113 -9.72 -14.74 41.18
N LEU A 114 -8.93 -15.81 41.29
CA LEU A 114 -7.80 -16.04 40.40
C LEU A 114 -8.26 -16.14 38.94
N PHE A 115 -9.30 -16.92 38.66
CA PHE A 115 -9.85 -17.05 37.31
C PHE A 115 -10.30 -15.69 36.75
N ALA A 116 -11.05 -14.91 37.53
CA ALA A 116 -11.50 -13.59 37.11
C ALA A 116 -10.34 -12.62 36.84
N ALA A 117 -9.30 -12.64 37.69
CA ALA A 117 -8.10 -11.83 37.50
C ALA A 117 -7.32 -12.25 36.24
N THR A 118 -7.15 -13.56 36.01
CA THR A 118 -6.48 -14.07 34.80
C THR A 118 -7.30 -13.77 33.53
N MET A 119 -8.63 -13.82 33.59
CA MET A 119 -9.50 -13.40 32.49
C MET A 119 -9.35 -11.91 32.18
N ALA A 120 -9.26 -11.05 33.20
CA ALA A 120 -9.02 -9.62 33.00
C ALA A 120 -7.64 -9.38 32.35
N ALA A 121 -6.61 -10.09 32.80
CA ALA A 121 -5.28 -10.03 32.19
C ALA A 121 -5.29 -10.52 30.73
N ALA A 122 -6.02 -11.59 30.42
CA ALA A 122 -6.18 -12.08 29.05
C ALA A 122 -6.89 -11.07 28.14
N ALA A 123 -7.94 -10.41 28.64
CA ALA A 123 -8.64 -9.35 27.90
C ALA A 123 -7.73 -8.13 27.64
N PHE A 124 -6.92 -7.74 28.62
CA PHE A 124 -5.92 -6.69 28.45
C PHE A 124 -4.87 -7.07 27.39
N LEU A 125 -4.28 -8.26 27.48
CA LEU A 125 -3.31 -8.76 26.50
C LEU A 125 -3.90 -8.83 25.09
N LEU A 126 -5.14 -9.29 24.94
CA LEU A 126 -5.84 -9.27 23.66
C LEU A 126 -6.10 -7.85 23.13
N SER A 127 -6.32 -6.87 24.01
CA SER A 127 -6.45 -5.47 23.62
C SER A 127 -5.13 -4.91 23.08
N VAL A 128 -3.99 -5.28 23.69
CA VAL A 128 -2.66 -4.97 23.15
C VAL A 128 -2.42 -5.67 21.80
N THR A 129 -2.82 -6.94 21.67
CA THR A 129 -2.80 -7.66 20.38
C THR A 129 -3.63 -6.94 19.31
N ALA A 130 -4.84 -6.50 19.67
CA ALA A 130 -5.75 -5.77 18.76
C ALA A 130 -5.17 -4.41 18.36
N TRP A 131 -4.48 -3.70 19.26
CA TRP A 131 -3.75 -2.47 18.93
C TRP A 131 -2.69 -2.70 17.85
N TRP A 132 -1.88 -3.75 17.99
CA TRP A 132 -0.91 -4.14 16.97
C TRP A 132 -1.58 -4.56 15.65
N GLY A 133 -2.72 -5.25 15.72
CA GLY A 133 -3.51 -5.60 14.54
C GLY A 133 -4.02 -4.37 13.80
N GLY A 134 -4.57 -3.40 14.52
CA GLY A 134 -4.98 -2.11 13.97
C GLY A 134 -3.80 -1.31 13.42
N THR A 135 -2.62 -1.39 14.05
CA THR A 135 -1.41 -0.73 13.54
C THR A 135 -1.04 -1.26 12.16
N ILE A 136 -1.08 -2.58 11.94
CA ILE A 136 -0.83 -3.19 10.63
C ILE A 136 -1.78 -2.65 9.57
N VAL A 137 -3.07 -2.53 9.89
CA VAL A 137 -4.09 -2.06 8.94
C VAL A 137 -3.98 -0.55 8.68
N TYR A 138 -3.99 0.27 9.73
CA TYR A 138 -4.13 1.72 9.61
C TYR A 138 -2.82 2.47 9.40
N LYS A 139 -1.69 1.93 9.89
CA LYS A 139 -0.36 2.56 9.73
C LYS A 139 0.37 2.03 8.50
N TYR A 140 0.27 0.73 8.25
CA TYR A 140 0.98 0.06 7.15
C TYR A 140 0.10 -0.25 5.94
N GLY A 141 -1.21 0.03 6.01
CA GLY A 141 -2.11 -0.17 4.87
C GLY A 141 -2.32 -1.65 4.50
N LEU A 142 -2.06 -2.59 5.42
CA LEU A 142 -2.15 -4.00 5.08
C LEU A 142 -3.59 -4.49 5.01
N GLY A 143 -3.93 -5.14 3.90
CA GLY A 143 -5.26 -5.71 3.69
C GLY A 143 -6.36 -4.68 3.47
N VAL A 144 -6.01 -3.45 3.10
CA VAL A 144 -6.94 -2.42 2.65
C VAL A 144 -6.61 -1.99 1.23
N GLN A 145 -7.63 -1.64 0.46
CA GLN A 145 -7.43 -1.01 -0.84
C GLN A 145 -6.90 0.41 -0.64
N SER A 146 -5.89 0.80 -1.41
CA SER A 146 -5.49 2.20 -1.49
C SER A 146 -6.66 3.03 -2.00
N LEU A 147 -6.93 4.16 -1.33
CA LEU A 147 -7.91 5.12 -1.82
C LEU A 147 -7.57 5.53 -3.26
N PRO A 148 -8.57 5.80 -4.11
CA PRO A 148 -8.32 6.44 -5.39
C PRO A 148 -7.50 7.71 -5.16
N ALA A 149 -6.53 7.97 -6.04
CA ALA A 149 -5.85 9.27 -6.04
C ALA A 149 -6.91 10.38 -6.06
N SER A 150 -6.79 11.38 -5.19
CA SER A 150 -7.70 12.52 -5.16
C SER A 150 -7.53 13.33 -6.45
N THR A 151 -8.38 13.10 -7.44
CA THR A 151 -8.34 13.80 -8.75
C THR A 151 -9.22 15.06 -8.78
N GLY A 152 -9.37 15.76 -7.66
CA GLY A 152 -10.05 17.05 -7.61
C GLY A 152 -9.04 18.16 -7.39
N ASN A 153 -9.17 19.27 -8.10
CA ASN A 153 -8.66 20.55 -7.59
C ASN A 153 -9.16 20.64 -6.15
N GLY A 154 -8.22 20.69 -5.20
CA GLY A 154 -8.58 20.93 -3.80
C GLY A 154 -9.51 22.12 -3.79
N HIS A 155 -10.72 21.96 -3.23
CA HIS A 155 -11.49 23.12 -2.85
C HIS A 155 -10.72 23.73 -1.69
N ASP A 156 -9.81 24.65 -2.04
CA ASP A 156 -9.23 25.58 -1.10
C ASP A 156 -10.42 26.21 -0.37
N HIS A 157 -10.54 25.90 0.92
CA HIS A 157 -11.39 26.69 1.79
C HIS A 157 -10.64 28.01 2.01
N ASP A 158 -10.78 28.88 1.02
CA ASP A 158 -10.43 30.28 1.09
C ASP A 158 -11.16 30.87 2.30
N HIS A 159 -10.39 31.19 3.32
CA HIS A 159 -10.88 31.97 4.44
C HIS A 159 -10.99 33.41 3.96
N GLY A 160 -12.19 33.76 3.49
CA GLY A 160 -12.55 35.07 2.99
C GLY A 160 -11.98 36.19 3.86
N GLY A 161 -11.02 36.90 3.28
CA GLY A 161 -10.68 38.26 3.67
C GLY A 161 -11.66 39.18 2.95
N ASP A 162 -12.59 39.75 3.72
CA ASP A 162 -13.40 40.86 3.27
C ASP A 162 -12.48 42.05 2.95
N ASP A 163 -12.30 42.36 1.68
CA ASP A 163 -11.99 43.72 1.24
C ASP A 163 -12.63 43.95 -0.14
N GLU A 164 -13.57 44.88 -0.15
CA GLU A 164 -14.34 45.30 -1.32
C GLU A 164 -13.52 46.11 -2.35
N ALA A 165 -14.07 46.11 -3.57
CA ALA A 165 -13.86 47.02 -4.69
C ALA A 165 -12.68 46.65 -5.62
N VAL A 166 -12.81 46.58 -6.94
CA VAL A 166 -13.51 47.48 -7.88
C VAL A 166 -13.86 46.71 -9.18
N GLN A 167 -14.96 47.12 -9.82
CA GLN A 167 -15.45 46.72 -11.14
C GLN A 167 -14.45 46.98 -12.29
N GLU A 168 -14.44 46.13 -13.32
CA GLU A 168 -14.65 46.60 -14.70
C GLU A 168 -15.06 45.47 -15.67
N LYS A 169 -15.89 45.87 -16.65
CA LYS A 169 -16.47 45.11 -17.77
C LYS A 169 -15.40 44.77 -18.83
N ASP A 170 -15.55 43.93 -19.86
CA ASP A 170 -16.67 43.77 -20.80
C ASP A 170 -16.42 42.56 -21.74
N SER A 171 -17.54 42.03 -22.26
CA SER A 171 -17.77 41.33 -23.56
C SER A 171 -16.77 40.30 -24.13
N HIS A 172 -17.24 39.09 -24.48
CA HIS A 172 -17.66 38.74 -25.86
C HIS A 172 -18.35 37.35 -25.93
N LEU A 173 -19.47 37.32 -26.64
CA LEU A 173 -20.29 36.17 -27.03
C LEU A 173 -19.67 35.40 -28.21
N HIS A 174 -19.87 34.09 -28.29
CA HIS A 174 -20.61 33.44 -29.39
C HIS A 174 -20.78 31.93 -29.16
N ALA A 175 -22.03 31.49 -29.25
CA ALA A 175 -22.45 30.10 -29.36
C ALA A 175 -22.38 29.61 -30.81
N ALA A 176 -22.10 28.33 -31.00
CA ALA A 176 -22.67 27.54 -32.09
C ALA A 176 -22.56 26.04 -31.78
N ASP A 177 -23.72 25.41 -31.67
CA ASP A 177 -23.95 23.97 -31.77
C ASP A 177 -23.30 23.36 -33.01
N ARG A 178 -22.88 22.10 -32.91
CA ARG A 178 -23.01 21.12 -34.00
C ARG A 178 -22.90 19.69 -33.50
N ASP A 179 -23.81 18.91 -34.07
CA ASP A 179 -24.17 17.52 -33.82
C ASP A 179 -23.03 16.48 -33.82
N GLU A 180 -23.27 15.46 -32.99
CA GLU A 180 -22.67 14.12 -32.95
C GLU A 180 -22.65 13.40 -34.33
N PRO A 181 -21.75 12.41 -34.53
CA PRO A 181 -22.15 11.04 -34.20
C PRO A 181 -21.06 10.16 -33.56
N ASP A 182 -21.54 9.24 -32.71
CA ASP A 182 -20.87 8.02 -32.24
C ASP A 182 -20.31 7.15 -33.39
N PRO A 183 -19.11 6.57 -33.23
CA PRO A 183 -18.98 5.15 -33.53
C PRO A 183 -18.21 4.36 -32.46
N SER A 184 -18.93 3.42 -31.85
CA SER A 184 -18.63 1.99 -31.72
C SER A 184 -17.22 1.54 -31.32
N GLU A 185 -17.18 0.74 -30.26
CA GLU A 185 -16.08 -0.15 -29.84
C GLU A 185 -15.38 -0.88 -31.01
N ALA A 186 -14.06 -0.68 -31.14
CA ALA A 186 -13.10 -1.69 -31.57
C ALA A 186 -11.65 -1.21 -31.32
N ASP A 187 -10.84 -2.08 -30.71
CA ASP A 187 -9.37 -2.13 -30.73
C ASP A 187 -8.55 -1.00 -30.08
N LEU A 188 -8.54 -1.00 -28.74
CA LEU A 188 -7.37 -0.57 -27.97
C LEU A 188 -6.33 -1.70 -27.92
N LEU A 189 -5.61 -1.89 -29.01
CA LEU A 189 -4.33 -2.59 -29.04
C LEU A 189 -3.24 -1.55 -29.27
N VAL A 190 -2.69 -0.99 -28.19
CA VAL A 190 -1.40 -0.30 -28.24
C VAL A 190 -0.33 -1.39 -28.13
N PRO A 191 0.47 -1.67 -29.17
CA PRO A 191 1.55 -2.65 -29.07
C PRO A 191 2.65 -2.10 -28.16
N ALA A 192 3.29 -2.98 -27.37
CA ALA A 192 4.59 -2.69 -26.79
C ALA A 192 5.62 -2.73 -27.93
N GLY A 193 6.04 -1.55 -28.38
CA GLY A 193 7.01 -1.37 -29.45
C GLY A 193 7.32 0.12 -29.58
N HIS A 194 8.60 0.44 -29.77
CA HIS A 194 9.14 1.79 -29.77
C HIS A 194 8.33 2.76 -30.64
N ASP A 195 7.60 3.66 -29.99
CA ASP A 195 7.17 4.90 -30.59
C ASP A 195 7.07 5.99 -29.51
N ASN A 196 8.19 6.66 -29.30
CA ASN A 196 8.32 7.93 -28.58
C ASN A 196 8.28 9.11 -29.58
N SER A 197 7.51 8.96 -30.67
CA SER A 197 7.21 10.03 -31.62
C SER A 197 5.72 10.38 -31.64
N ASP A 198 5.20 10.80 -30.49
CA ASP A 198 4.07 11.72 -30.46
C ASP A 198 4.51 13.06 -31.09
N GLY A 199 4.17 13.18 -32.37
CA GLY A 199 4.56 14.27 -33.25
C GLY A 199 4.21 15.65 -32.73
N HIS A 200 5.25 16.35 -32.28
CA HIS A 200 5.57 17.69 -32.74
C HIS A 200 7.09 17.74 -32.93
N HIS A 201 7.56 17.59 -34.17
CA HIS A 201 8.91 18.02 -34.53
C HIS A 201 8.95 19.55 -34.48
N ASP A 202 9.01 20.10 -33.27
CA ASP A 202 9.53 21.45 -33.08
C ASP A 202 11.04 21.29 -33.07
N SER A 203 11.69 21.63 -34.18
CA SER A 203 13.14 21.57 -34.38
C SER A 203 13.90 22.61 -33.54
N ASN A 204 13.40 22.91 -32.34
CA ASN A 204 13.83 24.00 -31.48
C ASN A 204 13.54 23.75 -29.98
N MET A 205 13.58 22.49 -29.52
CA MET A 205 13.69 22.23 -28.06
C MET A 205 15.04 22.80 -27.56
N PRO A 206 15.08 23.47 -26.39
CA PRO A 206 16.33 23.87 -25.78
C PRO A 206 17.25 22.65 -25.57
N ASP A 207 18.55 22.78 -25.85
CA ASP A 207 19.54 21.69 -25.74
C ASP A 207 19.47 20.90 -24.42
N ASP A 208 19.12 21.59 -23.33
CA ASP A 208 18.98 20.99 -22.00
C ASP A 208 17.79 20.02 -21.88
N GLU A 209 16.65 20.33 -22.49
CA GLU A 209 15.49 19.42 -22.49
C GLU A 209 15.80 18.17 -23.31
N GLN A 210 16.46 18.35 -24.46
CA GLN A 210 16.88 17.22 -25.30
C GLN A 210 17.87 16.31 -24.55
N ALA A 211 18.83 16.88 -23.83
CA ALA A 211 19.77 16.12 -23.02
C ALA A 211 19.06 15.32 -21.91
N ILE A 212 18.08 15.91 -21.23
CA ILE A 212 17.28 15.22 -20.20
C ILE A 212 16.49 14.06 -20.82
N ARG A 213 15.83 14.27 -21.95
CA ARG A 213 15.08 13.21 -22.66
C ARG A 213 15.99 12.06 -23.10
N GLN A 214 17.20 12.37 -23.56
CA GLN A 214 18.19 11.34 -23.92
C GLN A 214 18.60 10.51 -22.69
N ILE A 215 18.90 11.16 -21.57
CA ILE A 215 19.22 10.47 -20.31
C ILE A 215 18.09 9.50 -19.93
N MET A 216 16.83 9.95 -19.95
CA MET A 216 15.69 9.11 -19.61
C MET A 216 15.57 7.89 -20.54
N SER A 217 15.81 8.07 -21.83
CA SER A 217 15.83 6.98 -22.83
C SER A 217 16.96 5.97 -22.59
N ASP A 218 18.16 6.45 -22.25
CA ASP A 218 19.31 5.59 -21.98
C ASP A 218 19.07 4.75 -20.72
N ILE A 219 18.48 5.35 -19.68
CA ILE A 219 18.13 4.65 -18.45
C ILE A 219 17.03 3.60 -18.68
N GLN A 220 16.01 3.93 -19.48
CA GLN A 220 14.99 2.97 -19.87
C GLN A 220 15.62 1.76 -20.59
N THR A 221 16.53 2.02 -21.54
CA THR A 221 17.26 0.97 -22.24
C THR A 221 18.09 0.12 -21.27
N GLY A 222 18.72 0.76 -20.26
CA GLY A 222 19.46 0.07 -19.21
C GLY A 222 18.59 -0.93 -18.44
N TRP A 223 17.37 -0.54 -18.06
CA TRP A 223 16.40 -1.45 -17.44
C TRP A 223 16.02 -2.62 -18.35
N GLU A 224 15.57 -2.35 -19.57
CA GLU A 224 15.08 -3.37 -20.50
C GLU A 224 16.17 -4.39 -20.91
N THR A 225 17.45 -3.97 -20.84
CA THR A 225 18.60 -4.82 -21.19
C THR A 225 19.33 -5.40 -19.98
N GLY A 226 19.00 -4.99 -18.76
CA GLY A 226 19.78 -5.32 -17.55
C GLY A 226 21.19 -4.74 -17.57
N ASN A 227 21.43 -3.65 -18.30
CA ASN A 227 22.73 -3.02 -18.43
C ASN A 227 22.87 -1.87 -17.42
N GLY A 228 23.79 -2.02 -16.46
CA GLY A 228 24.09 -0.99 -15.46
C GLY A 228 24.86 0.23 -15.97
N ALA A 229 25.47 0.19 -17.16
CA ALA A 229 26.34 1.26 -17.64
C ALA A 229 25.64 2.63 -17.80
N PRO A 230 24.42 2.73 -18.38
CA PRO A 230 23.69 3.99 -18.46
C PRO A 230 23.42 4.63 -17.09
N PHE A 231 23.16 3.82 -16.06
CA PHE A 231 22.96 4.32 -14.70
C PHE A 231 24.24 4.92 -14.14
N ARG A 232 25.37 4.23 -14.31
CA ARG A 232 26.70 4.71 -13.87
C ARG A 232 27.13 5.97 -14.61
N GLU A 233 26.70 6.12 -15.85
CA GLU A 233 26.97 7.31 -16.65
C GLU A 233 26.12 8.49 -16.20
N HIS A 234 24.81 8.29 -16.02
CA HIS A 234 23.85 9.40 -15.90
C HIS A 234 23.43 9.75 -14.48
N PHE A 235 23.56 8.84 -13.51
CA PHE A 235 23.20 9.14 -12.13
C PHE A 235 24.29 9.95 -11.43
N LEU A 236 23.86 10.88 -10.58
CA LEU A 236 24.74 11.54 -9.63
C LEU A 236 25.02 10.56 -8.50
N ASP A 237 26.26 10.08 -8.40
CA ASP A 237 26.68 9.21 -7.31
C ASP A 237 27.09 10.05 -6.09
N TRP A 238 26.30 9.96 -5.02
CA TRP A 238 26.54 10.71 -3.78
C TRP A 238 26.09 9.92 -2.55
N ASP A 239 26.74 10.17 -1.42
CA ASP A 239 26.49 9.47 -0.17
C ASP A 239 25.09 9.79 0.39
N GLY A 240 24.25 8.78 0.52
CA GLY A 240 22.84 8.91 0.94
C GLY A 240 21.82 9.01 -0.20
N ALA A 241 22.24 8.82 -1.47
CA ALA A 241 21.31 8.72 -2.59
C ALA A 241 20.30 7.57 -2.39
N ARG A 242 19.03 7.83 -2.72
CA ARG A 242 17.94 6.84 -2.65
C ARG A 242 17.07 6.92 -3.90
N TYR A 243 16.56 5.79 -4.36
CA TYR A 243 15.72 5.67 -5.56
C TYR A 243 14.51 4.81 -5.24
N PHE A 244 13.30 5.27 -5.58
CA PHE A 244 12.05 4.67 -5.10
C PHE A 244 11.29 3.98 -6.23
N GLU A 245 10.77 2.78 -5.93
CA GLU A 245 9.90 2.04 -6.83
C GLU A 245 8.80 1.29 -6.08
N SER A 246 7.54 1.61 -6.39
CA SER A 246 6.34 0.87 -5.93
C SER A 246 6.33 0.51 -4.43
N GLY A 247 6.86 1.41 -3.59
CA GLY A 247 6.96 1.27 -2.13
C GLY A 247 8.30 0.73 -1.61
N GLY A 248 9.12 0.16 -2.48
CA GLY A 248 10.51 -0.23 -2.19
C GLY A 248 11.52 0.87 -2.51
N GLU A 249 12.78 0.61 -2.19
CA GLU A 249 13.87 1.51 -2.48
C GLU A 249 15.22 0.84 -2.66
N ASN A 250 16.11 1.54 -3.36
CA ASN A 250 17.55 1.27 -3.37
C ASN A 250 18.31 2.35 -2.62
N THR A 251 19.36 1.97 -1.89
CA THR A 251 20.24 2.88 -1.14
C THR A 251 21.61 2.95 -1.81
N GLY A 252 21.83 4.02 -2.59
CA GLY A 252 23.06 4.24 -3.36
C GLY A 252 23.02 3.68 -4.78
N LEU A 253 23.92 4.17 -5.63
CA LEU A 253 23.98 3.79 -7.05
C LEU A 253 24.41 2.33 -7.26
N ASP A 254 25.34 1.83 -6.45
CA ASP A 254 25.76 0.43 -6.53
C ASP A 254 24.63 -0.54 -6.17
N ASP A 255 23.81 -0.21 -5.18
CA ASP A 255 22.65 -1.02 -4.82
C ASP A 255 21.61 -1.06 -5.94
N LEU A 256 21.30 0.11 -6.52
CA LEU A 256 20.44 0.20 -7.71
C LEU A 256 20.95 -0.67 -8.85
N VAL A 257 22.24 -0.57 -9.19
CA VAL A 257 22.78 -1.28 -10.35
C VAL A 257 22.91 -2.79 -10.10
N LEU A 258 23.58 -3.18 -9.02
CA LEU A 258 23.98 -4.58 -8.80
C LEU A 258 22.82 -5.45 -8.29
N ASN A 259 21.93 -4.89 -7.48
CA ASN A 259 20.86 -5.65 -6.84
C ASN A 259 19.49 -5.48 -7.50
N HIS A 260 19.34 -4.49 -8.40
CA HIS A 260 18.07 -4.21 -9.05
C HIS A 260 18.16 -4.28 -10.57
N VAL A 261 18.99 -3.44 -11.20
CA VAL A 261 19.06 -3.35 -12.68
C VAL A 261 19.63 -4.63 -13.31
N GLU A 262 20.82 -5.05 -12.91
CA GLU A 262 21.50 -6.19 -13.55
C GLU A 262 20.72 -7.51 -13.42
N PRO A 263 20.10 -7.85 -12.28
CA PRO A 263 19.27 -9.05 -12.15
C PRO A 263 17.93 -8.99 -12.91
N GLU A 264 17.46 -7.80 -13.29
CA GLU A 264 16.10 -7.62 -13.83
C GLU A 264 15.88 -8.43 -15.10
N LYS A 265 16.90 -8.55 -15.95
CA LYS A 265 16.83 -9.30 -17.21
C LYS A 265 16.64 -10.80 -17.02
N ASP A 266 17.10 -11.34 -15.90
CA ASP A 266 16.87 -12.74 -15.53
C ASP A 266 15.47 -12.93 -14.94
N ALA A 267 14.97 -11.92 -14.20
CA ALA A 267 13.65 -11.94 -13.58
C ALA A 267 12.50 -11.74 -14.59
N ILE A 268 12.67 -10.83 -15.55
CA ILE A 268 11.72 -10.47 -16.61
C ILE A 268 12.46 -10.35 -17.96
N PRO A 269 12.70 -11.46 -18.68
CA PRO A 269 13.51 -11.47 -19.90
C PRO A 269 12.93 -10.67 -21.06
N ASP A 270 11.64 -10.39 -21.05
CA ASP A 270 10.90 -9.60 -22.04
C ASP A 270 10.39 -8.30 -21.43
N LEU A 271 11.09 -7.74 -20.43
CA LEU A 271 10.75 -6.46 -19.83
C LEU A 271 10.64 -5.38 -20.92
N THR A 272 9.50 -4.70 -20.93
CA THR A 272 9.22 -3.56 -21.79
C THR A 272 8.72 -2.43 -20.91
N LEU A 273 9.32 -1.26 -21.10
CA LEU A 273 8.91 -0.05 -20.43
C LEU A 273 8.29 0.88 -21.47
N GLY A 274 7.31 1.66 -21.02
CA GLY A 274 6.73 2.73 -21.81
C GLY A 274 6.75 4.02 -21.01
N MET A 275 6.90 5.13 -21.73
CA MET A 275 6.84 6.47 -21.18
C MET A 275 5.98 7.33 -22.09
N SER A 276 5.02 8.04 -21.50
CA SER A 276 4.13 8.95 -22.23
C SER A 276 3.77 10.15 -21.36
N ASN A 277 3.14 11.17 -21.95
CA ASN A 277 2.74 12.39 -21.25
C ASN A 277 3.92 13.03 -20.46
N LEU A 278 5.11 13.01 -21.08
CA LEU A 278 6.35 13.50 -20.47
C LEU A 278 6.38 15.02 -20.45
N GLN A 279 6.51 15.58 -19.24
CA GLN A 279 6.69 17.01 -19.01
C GLN A 279 8.04 17.21 -18.32
N VAL A 280 8.88 18.08 -18.91
CA VAL A 280 10.19 18.45 -18.37
C VAL A 280 10.14 19.92 -17.95
N HIS A 281 10.54 20.18 -16.71
CA HIS A 281 10.59 21.52 -16.12
C HIS A 281 12.02 21.85 -15.74
N ILE A 282 12.57 22.91 -16.33
CA ILE A 282 13.93 23.38 -16.04
C ILE A 282 13.82 24.67 -15.22
N GLU A 283 14.43 24.67 -14.03
CA GLU A 283 14.47 25.82 -13.12
C GLU A 283 15.89 26.37 -13.03
N GLY A 284 16.12 27.50 -13.71
CA GLY A 284 17.45 28.10 -13.80
C GLY A 284 18.40 27.26 -14.68
N ASP A 285 19.68 27.24 -14.31
CA ASP A 285 20.75 26.59 -15.09
C ASP A 285 21.20 25.24 -14.52
N LYS A 286 20.69 24.84 -13.35
CA LYS A 286 21.26 23.74 -12.54
C LYS A 286 20.26 22.72 -12.02
N PHE A 287 18.97 22.99 -12.12
CA PHE A 287 17.94 22.11 -11.59
C PHE A 287 16.87 21.87 -12.64
N ALA A 288 16.40 20.63 -12.72
CA ALA A 288 15.26 20.28 -13.52
C ALA A 288 14.53 19.11 -12.88
N TRP A 289 13.25 18.96 -13.20
CA TRP A 289 12.46 17.80 -12.81
C TRP A 289 11.55 17.40 -13.97
N ALA A 290 11.16 16.13 -14.00
CA ALA A 290 10.25 15.62 -15.00
C ALA A 290 9.19 14.71 -14.38
N VAL A 291 8.01 14.73 -14.98
CA VAL A 291 6.91 13.80 -14.65
C VAL A 291 6.42 13.13 -15.92
N SER A 292 6.06 11.85 -15.80
CA SER A 292 5.53 11.08 -16.91
C SER A 292 4.59 9.97 -16.45
N ASP A 293 3.79 9.50 -17.39
CA ASP A 293 3.07 8.25 -17.28
C ASP A 293 4.01 7.11 -17.68
N THR A 294 3.91 5.97 -17.00
CA THR A 294 4.72 4.79 -17.32
C THR A 294 3.87 3.55 -17.50
N THR A 295 4.36 2.63 -18.33
CA THR A 295 3.84 1.28 -18.44
C THR A 295 4.96 0.28 -18.23
N VAL A 296 4.66 -0.85 -17.58
CA VAL A 296 5.61 -1.95 -17.38
C VAL A 296 4.94 -3.23 -17.87
N GLY A 297 5.56 -3.84 -18.88
CA GLY A 297 5.13 -5.10 -19.49
C GLY A 297 6.24 -6.14 -19.43
N GLY A 298 5.86 -7.41 -19.44
CA GLY A 298 6.80 -8.52 -19.50
C GLY A 298 6.25 -9.77 -18.82
N THR A 299 7.06 -10.80 -18.69
CA THR A 299 6.69 -12.10 -18.17
C THR A 299 7.69 -12.52 -17.08
N LEU A 300 7.17 -12.79 -15.87
CA LEU A 300 8.00 -13.23 -14.75
C LEU A 300 8.57 -14.63 -14.99
N SER A 301 9.89 -14.77 -15.05
CA SER A 301 10.59 -16.05 -15.26
C SER A 301 10.18 -17.14 -14.25
N ARG A 302 9.88 -16.75 -13.02
CA ARG A 302 9.60 -17.69 -11.92
C ARG A 302 8.19 -18.27 -11.96
N SER A 303 7.20 -17.50 -12.39
CA SER A 303 5.77 -17.88 -12.33
C SER A 303 5.13 -18.05 -13.71
N GLY A 304 5.71 -17.46 -14.76
CA GLY A 304 5.10 -17.33 -16.08
C GLY A 304 3.96 -16.30 -16.11
N GLU A 305 3.75 -15.52 -15.03
CA GLU A 305 2.72 -14.49 -14.97
C GLU A 305 3.11 -13.29 -15.84
N THR A 306 2.19 -12.85 -16.70
CA THR A 306 2.35 -11.63 -17.51
C THR A 306 2.04 -10.41 -16.68
N LEU A 307 2.97 -9.46 -16.68
CA LEU A 307 2.82 -8.13 -16.12
C LEU A 307 2.21 -7.20 -17.17
N ASP A 308 1.17 -6.49 -16.77
CA ASP A 308 0.61 -5.35 -17.49
C ASP A 308 0.26 -4.28 -16.46
N ARG A 309 1.20 -3.34 -16.28
CA ARG A 309 1.11 -2.29 -15.28
C ARG A 309 1.13 -0.91 -15.92
N THR A 310 0.47 0.01 -15.24
CA THR A 310 0.47 1.44 -15.54
C THR A 310 0.76 2.22 -14.28
N GLY A 311 1.40 3.38 -14.42
CA GLY A 311 1.93 4.11 -13.29
C GLY A 311 2.29 5.55 -13.60
N LYS A 312 2.95 6.18 -12.62
CA LYS A 312 3.53 7.52 -12.72
C LYS A 312 5.00 7.48 -12.34
N GLN A 313 5.79 8.34 -12.95
CA GLN A 313 7.19 8.53 -12.63
C GLN A 313 7.51 10.00 -12.37
N THR A 314 8.45 10.23 -11.47
CA THR A 314 9.04 11.54 -11.20
C THR A 314 10.55 11.43 -11.18
N TRP A 315 11.20 12.39 -11.83
CA TRP A 315 12.64 12.45 -11.98
C TRP A 315 13.12 13.81 -11.49
N ILE A 316 14.23 13.79 -10.76
CA ILE A 316 14.93 15.02 -10.33
C ILE A 316 16.31 15.00 -10.95
N PHE A 317 16.67 16.10 -11.59
CA PHE A 317 17.95 16.29 -12.25
C PHE A 317 18.72 17.45 -11.64
N ARG A 318 20.04 17.31 -11.66
CA ARG A 318 20.98 18.37 -11.29
C ARG A 318 22.06 18.49 -12.35
N LYS A 319 22.37 19.71 -12.76
CA LYS A 319 23.51 19.98 -13.64
C LYS A 319 24.79 20.07 -12.80
N VAL A 320 25.74 19.20 -13.05
CA VAL A 320 27.06 19.13 -12.39
C VAL A 320 28.12 19.25 -13.46
N ASP A 321 29.01 20.25 -13.31
CA ASP A 321 30.08 20.55 -14.28
C ASP A 321 29.60 20.67 -15.73
N GLY A 322 28.41 21.25 -15.91
CA GLY A 322 27.79 21.46 -17.22
C GLY A 322 27.04 20.25 -17.79
N VAL A 323 27.00 19.12 -17.08
CA VAL A 323 26.34 17.87 -17.51
C VAL A 323 25.13 17.59 -16.61
N TRP A 324 23.97 17.28 -17.19
CA TRP A 324 22.79 16.86 -16.44
C TRP A 324 23.00 15.46 -15.85
N LYS A 325 22.62 15.30 -14.58
CA LYS A 325 22.67 14.03 -13.86
C LYS A 325 21.34 13.76 -13.16
N VAL A 326 20.94 12.50 -13.11
CA VAL A 326 19.79 12.04 -12.32
C VAL A 326 20.17 12.08 -10.84
N ALA A 327 19.51 12.93 -10.07
CA ALA A 327 19.72 13.04 -8.63
C ALA A 327 18.78 12.11 -7.84
N HIS A 328 17.57 11.87 -8.36
CA HIS A 328 16.57 11.01 -7.73
C HIS A 328 15.52 10.56 -8.77
N THR A 329 14.99 9.37 -8.55
CA THR A 329 13.84 8.82 -9.28
C THR A 329 12.81 8.25 -8.31
N HIS A 330 11.55 8.41 -8.67
CA HIS A 330 10.43 7.77 -7.99
C HIS A 330 9.46 7.23 -9.04
N SER A 331 9.21 5.93 -9.03
CA SER A 331 8.16 5.29 -9.83
C SER A 331 7.11 4.63 -8.92
N SER A 332 5.85 4.65 -9.38
CA SER A 332 4.77 3.90 -8.74
C SER A 332 3.91 3.26 -9.81
N THR A 333 3.65 1.97 -9.70
CA THR A 333 2.85 1.22 -10.68
C THR A 333 1.72 0.45 -10.02
N ARG A 334 0.66 0.19 -10.79
CA ARG A 334 -0.45 -0.70 -10.44
C ARG A 334 -0.84 -1.54 -11.64
N ALA A 335 -1.56 -2.63 -11.41
CA ALA A 335 -2.16 -3.40 -12.50
C ALA A 335 -3.07 -2.49 -13.35
N ARG A 336 -3.00 -2.64 -14.68
CA ARG A 336 -3.89 -1.93 -15.60
C ARG A 336 -5.33 -2.37 -15.33
N ARG A 337 -6.24 -1.40 -15.16
CA ARG A 337 -7.68 -1.69 -15.06
C ARG A 337 -8.15 -2.15 -16.44
N ARG A 338 -8.78 -3.32 -16.49
CA ARG A 338 -9.43 -3.84 -17.69
C ARG A 338 -10.83 -3.27 -17.84
#